data_AF-F3FWH5-F1
#
_entry.id   AF-F3FWH5-F1
#
_cell.length_a   1.000
_cell.length_b   1.000
_cell.length_c   1.000
_cell.angle_alpha   90.00
_cell.angle_beta   90.00
_cell.angle_gamma   90.00
#
_symmetry.space_group_name_H-M   'P 1'
#
loop_
_entity.id
_entity.type
_entity.pdbx_description
1 polymer ?
#
loop_
_entity_poly.entity_id
_entity_poly.type
_entity_poly.pdbx_seq_one_letter_code
_entity_poly.pdbx_strand_id
1 'polypeptide(L)'
;MPEHCEYITPELLPLISLSQMQIDQIAASVSGGMANVQDIYPLAPLQAGILYHHISTEGGDPYTLKALFEISDRTRLDAFSGALQGVINR
;
A
#
# COMPACT_ATOMS: atom_id res chain seq x y z
N MET A 1 -0.86 8.80 -13.89
CA MET A 1 -2.27 8.94 -14.32
C MET A 1 -2.85 10.25 -13.78
N PRO A 2 -3.95 10.78 -14.37
CA PRO A 2 -4.69 11.90 -13.78
C PRO A 2 -5.11 11.57 -12.34
N GLU A 3 -5.21 12.58 -11.48
CA GLU A 3 -5.86 12.40 -10.17
C GLU A 3 -7.32 11.97 -10.40
N HIS A 4 -7.77 10.93 -9.71
CA HIS A 4 -9.14 10.39 -9.79
C HIS A 4 -9.46 9.74 -11.15
N CYS A 5 -8.58 8.86 -11.62
CA CYS A 5 -8.86 8.07 -12.82
C CYS A 5 -9.98 7.06 -12.52
N GLU A 6 -11.17 7.31 -13.06
CA GLU A 6 -12.33 6.42 -12.87
C GLU A 6 -12.22 5.11 -13.67
N TYR A 7 -11.21 4.99 -14.55
CA TYR A 7 -11.04 3.82 -15.41
C TYR A 7 -9.58 3.59 -15.83
N ILE A 8 -8.99 2.49 -15.36
CA ILE A 8 -7.65 2.04 -15.75
C ILE A 8 -7.78 0.99 -16.85
N THR A 9 -7.06 1.17 -17.97
CA THR A 9 -6.96 0.18 -19.04
C THR A 9 -5.58 -0.47 -19.07
N PRO A 10 -5.44 -1.67 -19.68
CA PRO A 10 -4.14 -2.37 -19.76
C PRO A 10 -3.02 -1.52 -20.37
N GLU A 11 -3.33 -0.66 -21.34
CA GLU A 11 -2.35 0.21 -22.01
C GLU A 11 -1.77 1.27 -21.07
N LEU A 12 -2.46 1.58 -19.97
CA LEU A 12 -1.97 2.50 -18.93
C LEU A 12 -1.00 1.83 -17.95
N LEU A 13 -0.83 0.50 -18.03
CA LEU A 13 0.00 -0.30 -17.12
C LEU A 13 1.20 -0.94 -17.85
N PRO A 14 2.14 -0.15 -18.39
CA PRO A 14 3.22 -0.67 -19.25
C PRO A 14 4.20 -1.63 -18.53
N LEU A 15 4.18 -1.65 -17.20
CA LEU A 15 5.07 -2.45 -16.38
C LEU A 15 4.48 -3.83 -16.01
N ILE A 16 3.21 -4.08 -16.31
CA ILE A 16 2.53 -5.34 -15.98
C ILE A 16 1.44 -5.69 -16.99
N SER A 17 1.42 -6.94 -17.44
CA SER A 17 0.36 -7.43 -18.33
C SER A 17 -0.85 -7.89 -17.52
N LEU A 18 -1.87 -7.06 -17.42
CA LEU A 18 -3.17 -7.40 -16.82
C LEU A 18 -4.28 -7.28 -17.86
N SER A 19 -5.23 -8.22 -17.84
CA SER A 19 -6.50 -8.06 -18.55
C SER A 19 -7.39 -7.04 -17.83
N GLN A 20 -8.32 -6.41 -18.56
CA GLN A 20 -9.30 -5.50 -17.96
C GLN A 20 -10.05 -6.15 -16.79
N MET A 21 -10.41 -7.43 -16.93
CA MET A 21 -11.07 -8.20 -15.88
C MET A 21 -10.25 -8.27 -14.59
N GLN A 22 -8.93 -8.45 -14.68
CA GLN A 22 -8.04 -8.49 -13.52
C GLN A 22 -7.90 -7.11 -12.88
N ILE A 23 -7.84 -6.05 -13.70
CA ILE A 23 -7.80 -4.67 -13.22
C ILE A 23 -9.08 -4.34 -12.43
N ASP A 24 -10.25 -4.71 -12.98
CA ASP A 24 -11.54 -4.50 -12.32
C ASP A 24 -11.66 -5.29 -11.00
N GLN A 25 -11.14 -6.52 -10.96
CA GLN A 25 -11.07 -7.34 -9.74
C GLN A 25 -10.20 -6.71 -8.65
N ILE A 26 -9.03 -6.16 -9.02
CA ILE A 26 -8.15 -5.45 -8.08
C ILE A 26 -8.88 -4.22 -7.54
N ALA A 27 -9.48 -3.41 -8.40
CA ALA A 27 -10.20 -2.21 -8.00
C ALA A 27 -11.37 -2.52 -7.04
N ALA A 28 -12.07 -3.63 -7.23
CA ALA A 28 -13.15 -4.07 -6.33
C ALA A 28 -12.67 -4.40 -4.90
N SER A 29 -11.38 -4.71 -4.72
CA SER A 29 -10.77 -4.95 -3.40
C SER A 29 -10.32 -3.67 -2.69
N VAL A 30 -10.27 -2.53 -3.40
CA VAL A 30 -9.83 -1.25 -2.87
C VAL A 30 -11.03 -0.44 -2.40
N SER A 31 -11.00 0.04 -1.15
CA SER A 31 -12.01 0.97 -0.64
C SER A 31 -12.03 2.24 -1.49
N GLY A 32 -13.18 2.65 -2.00
CA GLY A 32 -13.28 3.75 -2.98
C GLY A 32 -13.14 3.32 -4.45
N GLY A 33 -12.93 2.02 -4.71
CA GLY A 33 -12.92 1.45 -6.05
C GLY A 33 -11.80 1.99 -6.92
N MET A 34 -12.05 2.02 -8.24
CA MET A 34 -11.07 2.45 -9.24
C MET A 34 -10.57 3.88 -9.01
N ALA A 35 -11.43 4.78 -8.54
CA ALA A 35 -11.06 6.17 -8.26
C ALA A 35 -9.99 6.31 -7.18
N ASN A 36 -9.81 5.29 -6.34
CA ASN A 36 -8.77 5.23 -5.31
C ASN A 36 -7.53 4.43 -5.74
N VAL A 37 -7.45 4.00 -7.01
CA VAL A 37 -6.28 3.34 -7.59
C VAL A 37 -5.53 4.33 -8.48
N GLN A 38 -4.32 4.72 -8.08
CA GLN A 38 -3.51 5.65 -8.85
C GLN A 38 -2.66 4.96 -9.93
N ASP A 39 -2.19 3.74 -9.65
CA ASP A 39 -1.33 2.95 -10.55
C ASP A 39 -1.23 1.49 -10.04
N ILE A 40 -0.73 0.57 -10.87
CA ILE A 40 -0.52 -0.83 -10.52
C ILE A 40 0.89 -1.26 -10.97
N TYR A 41 1.74 -1.61 -10.00
CA TYR A 41 3.11 -2.03 -10.24
C TYR A 41 3.30 -3.53 -9.95
N PRO A 42 4.13 -4.24 -10.74
CA PRO A 42 4.55 -5.57 -10.37
C PRO A 42 5.43 -5.52 -9.11
N LEU A 43 5.40 -6.59 -8.31
CA LEU A 43 6.31 -6.72 -7.18
C LEU A 43 7.76 -6.84 -7.68
N ALA A 44 8.65 -6.04 -7.11
CA ALA A 44 10.09 -6.21 -7.28
C ALA A 44 10.56 -7.54 -6.65
N PRO A 45 11.70 -8.12 -7.06
CA PRO A 45 12.15 -9.44 -6.58
C PRO A 45 12.20 -9.57 -5.05
N LEU A 46 12.63 -8.52 -4.34
CA LEU A 46 12.64 -8.51 -2.87
C LEU A 46 11.23 -8.53 -2.28
N GLN A 47 10.30 -7.77 -2.84
CA GLN A 47 8.90 -7.72 -2.38
C GLN A 47 8.20 -9.07 -2.58
N ALA A 48 8.48 -9.75 -3.71
CA ALA A 48 7.97 -11.10 -3.96
C ALA A 48 8.51 -12.11 -2.93
N GLY A 49 9.80 -12.01 -2.58
CA GLY A 49 10.40 -12.83 -1.53
C GLY A 49 9.77 -12.59 -0.15
N ILE A 50 9.54 -11.33 0.22
CA ILE A 50 8.84 -10.94 1.46
C ILE A 50 7.43 -11.54 1.52
N LEU A 51 6.66 -11.39 0.44
CA LEU A 51 5.29 -11.93 0.36
C LEU A 51 5.25 -13.45 0.53
N TYR A 52 6.17 -14.16 -0.12
CA TYR A 52 6.27 -15.62 0.01
C TYR A 52 6.45 -16.05 1.47
N HIS A 53 7.38 -15.41 2.17
CA HIS A 53 7.65 -15.70 3.58
C HIS A 53 6.48 -15.31 4.48
N HIS A 54 5.81 -14.18 4.22
CA HIS A 54 4.62 -13.76 4.96
C HIS A 54 3.51 -14.84 4.90
N ILE A 55 3.20 -15.33 3.69
CA ILE A 55 2.14 -16.35 3.49
C ILE A 55 2.54 -17.71 4.08
N SER A 56 3.84 -18.02 4.11
CA SER A 56 4.34 -19.33 4.54
C SER A 56 4.57 -19.45 6.06
N THR A 57 4.36 -18.39 6.83
CA THR A 57 4.68 -18.37 8.27
C THR A 57 3.43 -18.48 9.14
N GLU A 58 3.34 -19.53 9.96
CA GLU A 58 2.22 -19.73 10.91
C GLU A 58 2.40 -18.95 12.23
N GLY A 59 3.62 -18.45 12.52
CA GLY A 59 4.02 -17.87 13.82
C GLY A 59 4.17 -16.34 13.88
N GLY A 60 3.64 -15.61 12.89
CA GLY A 60 3.76 -14.15 12.77
C GLY A 60 4.78 -13.72 11.72
N ASP A 61 4.49 -12.62 11.02
CA ASP A 61 5.25 -12.18 9.86
C ASP A 61 6.68 -11.70 10.23
N PRO A 62 7.74 -12.34 9.72
CA PRO A 62 9.13 -11.96 9.99
C PRO A 62 9.51 -10.55 9.51
N TYR A 63 8.70 -9.95 8.63
CA TYR A 63 8.93 -8.60 8.10
C TYR A 63 8.13 -7.51 8.82
N THR A 64 7.42 -7.85 9.90
CA THR A 64 6.78 -6.83 10.75
C THR A 64 7.85 -6.07 11.54
N LEU A 65 8.13 -4.84 11.13
CA LEU A 65 8.99 -3.92 11.88
C LEU A 65 8.21 -3.30 13.03
N LYS A 66 8.77 -3.36 14.24
CA LYS A 66 8.21 -2.72 15.43
C LYS A 66 9.19 -1.65 15.91
N ALA A 67 8.69 -0.44 16.09
CA ALA A 67 9.41 0.63 16.75
C ALA A 67 8.68 0.98 18.05
N LEU A 68 9.43 1.04 19.15
CA LEU A 68 8.92 1.47 20.44
C LEU A 68 9.60 2.78 20.80
N PHE A 69 8.81 3.79 21.15
CA PHE A 69 9.29 5.11 21.53
C PHE A 69 8.84 5.41 22.95
N GLU A 70 9.77 5.91 23.76
CA GLU A 70 9.43 6.55 25.03
C GLU A 70 9.18 8.04 24.76
N ILE A 71 8.04 8.54 25.24
CA ILE A 71 7.67 9.95 25.10
C ILE A 71 7.45 10.52 26.48
N SER A 72 8.14 11.62 26.77
CA SER A 72 8.26 12.18 28.12
C SER A 72 6.96 12.72 28.71
N ASP A 73 6.00 13.12 27.86
CA ASP A 73 4.70 13.63 28.30
C ASP A 73 3.65 13.61 27.16
N ARG A 74 2.40 13.90 27.54
CA ARG A 74 1.27 13.87 26.60
C ARG A 74 1.37 14.91 25.49
N THR A 75 1.88 16.10 25.78
CA THR A 75 2.01 17.19 24.79
C THR A 75 2.94 16.79 23.66
N ARG A 76 4.06 16.14 23.98
CA ARG A 76 4.97 15.59 22.97
C ARG A 76 4.40 14.41 22.20
N LEU A 77 3.57 13.58 22.85
CA LEU A 77 2.86 12.50 22.16
C LEU A 77 1.89 13.05 21.12
N ASP A 78 1.12 14.07 21.50
CA ASP A 78 0.16 14.71 20.59
C ASP A 78 0.89 15.40 19.42
N ALA A 79 2.02 16.06 19.67
CA ALA A 79 2.86 16.65 18.63
C ALA A 79 3.46 15.60 17.67
N PHE A 80 3.96 14.47 18.20
CA PHE A 80 4.46 13.35 17.40
C PHE A 80 3.34 12.76 16.52
N SER A 81 2.16 12.51 17.09
CA SER A 81 1.02 11.99 16.35
C SER A 81 0.59 12.94 15.22
N GLY A 82 0.58 14.25 15.48
CA GLY A 82 0.28 15.26 14.46
C GLY A 82 1.32 15.28 13.33
N ALA A 83 2.61 15.20 13.66
CA ALA A 83 3.68 15.14 12.66
C ALA A 83 3.61 13.87 11.81
N LEU A 84 3.34 12.71 12.42
CA LEU A 84 3.18 11.44 11.71
C LEU A 84 1.99 11.49 10.74
N GLN A 85 0.85 12.05 11.16
CA GLN A 85 -0.30 12.25 10.28
C GLN A 85 0.04 13.14 9.08
N GLY A 86 0.87 14.17 9.27
CA GLY A 86 1.35 15.03 8.19
C GLY A 86 2.21 14.29 7.15
N VAL A 87 2.95 13.26 7.56
CA VAL A 87 3.71 12.38 6.65
C VAL A 87 2.78 11.42 5.90
N ILE A 88 1.75 10.89 6.57
CA ILE A 88 0.78 9.96 5.96
C ILE A 88 -0.11 10.64 4.91
N ASN A 89 -0.47 11.91 5.15
CA ASN A 89 -1.33 12.67 4.24
C ASN A 89 -0.60 13.19 2.99
N ARG A 90 0.70 12.91 2.84
CA ARG A 90 1.52 13.27 1.66
C ARG A 90 1.64 12.09 0.72
#